data_AF-A0A965YDW5-F1
#
_entry.id   AF-A0A965YDW5-F1
#
_cell.length_a   1.000
_cell.length_b   1.000
_cell.length_c   1.000
_cell.angle_alpha   90.00
_cell.angle_beta   90.00
_cell.angle_gamma   90.00
#
_symmetry.space_group_name_H-M   'P 1'
#
loop_
_entity.id
_entity.type
_entity.pdbx_description
1 polymer ?
#
loop_
_entity_poly.entity_id
_entity_poly.type
_entity_poly.pdbx_seq_one_letter_code
_entity_poly.pdbx_strand_id
1 'polypeptide(L)'
;MKKTVSLFLALAMALILCVSLTGCTDLELETTDSEKQQTVQQTLSYNQATPTDIDYSLERYNLIKRAYWVNGQREKAMTLPCPVEKPLGYIILFSDNGAVIGRHVVDGKVTSLNSYLSPDSEYYEISSEYTRYNGWLADVDGSYGENDSGIFFFTTDGNYYEWTGTYLYTDVPVQVDNPIVYVEEKGNE
;
A
#
# COMPACT_ATOMS: atom_id res chain seq x y z
N MET A 1 -7.71 -21.78 -79.25
CA MET A 1 -6.66 -22.21 -78.31
C MET A 1 -6.12 -21.08 -77.44
N LYS A 2 -5.67 -19.93 -77.97
CA LYS A 2 -5.13 -18.83 -77.13
C LYS A 2 -6.13 -18.24 -76.12
N LYS A 3 -7.39 -18.05 -76.51
CA LYS A 3 -8.45 -17.49 -75.64
C LYS A 3 -8.91 -18.46 -74.53
N THR A 4 -8.96 -19.75 -74.81
CA THR A 4 -9.34 -20.78 -73.83
C THR A 4 -8.23 -21.00 -72.80
N VAL A 5 -6.95 -21.00 -73.23
CA VAL A 5 -5.80 -21.08 -72.32
C VAL A 5 -5.71 -19.85 -71.40
N SER A 6 -5.97 -18.65 -71.92
CA SER A 6 -6.00 -17.42 -71.11
C SER A 6 -7.11 -17.42 -70.05
N LEU A 7 -8.27 -18.03 -70.35
CA LEU A 7 -9.39 -18.11 -69.42
C LEU A 7 -9.08 -19.09 -68.26
N PHE A 8 -8.48 -20.24 -68.57
CA PHE A 8 -8.04 -21.19 -67.55
C PHE A 8 -6.93 -20.61 -66.66
N LEU A 9 -6.00 -19.84 -67.23
CA LEU A 9 -4.93 -19.19 -66.46
C LEU A 9 -5.49 -18.13 -65.51
N ALA A 10 -6.47 -17.34 -65.95
CA ALA A 10 -7.14 -16.35 -65.11
C ALA A 10 -7.94 -17.01 -63.98
N LEU A 11 -8.62 -18.13 -64.26
CA LEU A 11 -9.37 -18.88 -63.26
C LEU A 11 -8.46 -19.51 -62.20
N ALA A 12 -7.32 -20.07 -62.62
CA ALA A 12 -6.31 -20.62 -61.71
C ALA A 12 -5.70 -19.53 -60.83
N MET A 13 -5.43 -18.36 -61.39
CA MET A 13 -4.88 -17.22 -60.65
C MET A 13 -5.89 -16.66 -59.63
N ALA A 14 -7.17 -16.60 -60.00
CA ALA A 14 -8.25 -16.22 -59.08
C ALA A 14 -8.43 -17.25 -57.94
N LEU A 15 -8.32 -18.55 -58.25
CA LEU A 15 -8.40 -19.61 -57.25
C LEU A 15 -7.23 -19.54 -56.26
N ILE A 16 -6.01 -19.30 -56.73
CA ILE A 16 -4.81 -19.12 -55.90
C ILE A 16 -4.96 -17.88 -55.00
N LEU A 17 -5.53 -16.79 -55.53
CA LEU A 17 -5.80 -15.56 -54.78
C LEU A 17 -6.86 -15.78 -53.68
N CYS A 18 -7.90 -16.59 -53.95
CA CYS A 18 -8.92 -16.95 -52.98
C CYS A 18 -8.36 -17.86 -51.86
N VAL A 19 -7.44 -18.78 -52.18
CA VAL A 19 -6.80 -19.65 -51.19
C VAL A 19 -5.85 -18.84 -50.30
N SER A 20 -5.17 -17.82 -50.83
CA SER A 20 -4.29 -16.94 -50.04
C SER A 20 -5.02 -16.04 -49.03
N LEU A 21 -6.35 -15.90 -49.13
CA LEU A 21 -7.17 -15.09 -48.21
C LEU A 21 -7.72 -15.90 -47.01
N THR A 22 -7.48 -17.21 -46.95
CA THR A 22 -7.97 -18.09 -45.85
C THR A 22 -6.93 -18.41 -44.78
N GLY A 23 -5.79 -17.70 -44.78
CA GLY A 23 -4.77 -17.80 -43.74
C GLY A 23 -5.10 -16.96 -42.49
N CYS A 24 -6.29 -17.11 -41.91
CA CYS A 24 -6.46 -16.82 -40.48
C CYS A 24 -6.10 -18.11 -39.75
N THR A 25 -4.80 -18.32 -39.53
CA THR A 25 -4.39 -19.15 -38.40
C THR A 25 -4.88 -18.40 -37.17
N ASP A 26 -5.70 -19.04 -36.35
CA ASP A 26 -5.97 -18.55 -35.00
C ASP A 26 -4.61 -18.34 -34.33
N LEU A 27 -4.15 -17.08 -34.33
CA LEU A 27 -3.10 -16.64 -33.45
C LEU A 27 -3.75 -16.76 -32.08
N GLU A 28 -3.53 -17.88 -31.40
CA GLU A 28 -3.53 -17.89 -29.94
C GLU A 28 -2.57 -16.77 -29.55
N LEU A 29 -3.12 -15.59 -29.32
CA LEU A 29 -2.45 -14.53 -28.59
C LEU A 29 -2.08 -15.18 -27.27
N GLU A 30 -0.81 -15.58 -27.13
CA GLU A 30 -0.23 -15.86 -25.83
C GLU A 30 -0.37 -14.57 -25.04
N THR A 31 -1.45 -14.48 -24.27
CA THR A 31 -1.65 -13.40 -23.31
C THR A 31 -0.44 -13.42 -22.40
N THR A 32 0.25 -12.30 -22.31
CA THR A 32 1.44 -12.18 -21.46
C THR A 32 1.05 -12.49 -20.02
N ASP A 33 1.98 -13.01 -19.23
CA ASP A 33 1.74 -13.30 -17.80
C ASP A 33 1.19 -12.07 -17.06
N SER A 34 1.65 -10.87 -17.45
CA SER A 34 1.17 -9.57 -16.97
C SER A 34 -0.33 -9.35 -17.22
N GLU A 35 -0.89 -9.73 -18.36
CA GLU A 35 -2.32 -9.55 -18.67
C GLU A 35 -3.20 -10.51 -17.85
N LYS A 36 -2.72 -11.73 -17.63
CA LYS A 36 -3.38 -12.70 -16.73
C LYS A 36 -3.38 -12.17 -15.30
N GLN A 37 -2.24 -11.63 -14.85
CA GLN A 37 -2.11 -11.02 -13.53
C GLN A 37 -3.06 -9.82 -13.37
N GLN A 38 -3.16 -8.95 -14.37
CA GLN A 38 -4.11 -7.82 -14.35
C GLN A 38 -5.56 -8.29 -14.25
N THR A 39 -5.93 -9.32 -15.03
CA THR A 39 -7.29 -9.89 -14.99
C THR A 39 -7.62 -10.46 -13.61
N VAL A 40 -6.68 -11.19 -13.01
CA VAL A 40 -6.83 -11.73 -11.64
C VAL A 40 -6.96 -10.59 -10.64
N GLN A 41 -6.11 -9.56 -10.70
CA GLN A 41 -6.17 -8.40 -9.81
C GLN A 41 -7.51 -7.68 -9.89
N GLN A 42 -8.01 -7.41 -11.10
CA GLN A 42 -9.32 -6.77 -11.29
C GLN A 42 -10.46 -7.61 -10.72
N THR A 43 -10.41 -8.94 -10.95
CA THR A 43 -11.41 -9.86 -10.42
C THR A 43 -11.41 -9.87 -8.89
N LEU A 44 -10.23 -9.88 -8.27
CA LEU A 44 -10.09 -9.81 -6.81
C LEU A 44 -10.61 -8.48 -6.28
N SER A 45 -10.21 -7.35 -6.85
CA SER A 45 -10.67 -6.01 -6.43
C SER A 45 -12.18 -5.83 -6.59
N TYR A 46 -12.79 -6.42 -7.62
CA TYR A 46 -14.24 -6.40 -7.79
C TYR A 46 -14.96 -7.24 -6.71
N ASN A 47 -14.44 -8.44 -6.43
CA ASN A 47 -15.04 -9.35 -5.44
C ASN A 47 -14.76 -8.93 -4.00
N GLN A 48 -13.69 -8.16 -3.77
CA GLN A 48 -13.23 -7.66 -2.48
C GLN A 48 -13.08 -6.13 -2.57
N ALA A 49 -14.20 -5.48 -2.88
CA ALA A 49 -14.24 -4.02 -3.00
C ALA A 49 -13.79 -3.35 -1.70
N THR A 50 -13.18 -2.17 -1.84
CA THR A 50 -12.81 -1.32 -0.70
C THR A 50 -14.02 -1.13 0.23
N PRO A 51 -13.89 -1.39 1.54
CA PRO A 51 -14.95 -1.14 2.50
C PRO A 51 -15.43 0.31 2.44
N THR A 52 -16.75 0.50 2.50
CA THR A 52 -17.41 1.82 2.43
C THR A 52 -18.12 2.20 3.72
N ASP A 53 -18.09 1.30 4.70
CA ASP A 53 -18.73 1.35 6.01
C ASP A 53 -17.72 1.71 7.13
N ILE A 54 -16.60 2.35 6.77
CA ILE A 54 -15.63 2.90 7.73
C ILE A 54 -16.02 4.35 8.03
N ASP A 55 -16.81 4.53 9.09
CA ASP A 55 -17.33 5.85 9.47
C ASP A 55 -16.34 6.69 10.29
N TYR A 56 -15.32 6.06 10.87
CA TYR A 56 -14.35 6.75 11.72
C TYR A 56 -12.94 6.16 11.61
N SER A 57 -11.97 7.02 11.30
CA SER A 57 -10.57 6.65 11.12
C SER A 57 -9.74 6.92 12.36
N LEU A 58 -9.16 5.87 12.93
CA LEU A 58 -8.18 5.98 14.02
C LEU A 58 -6.86 6.63 13.56
N GLU A 59 -6.52 6.52 12.28
CA GLU A 59 -5.38 7.21 11.69
C GLU A 59 -5.57 8.73 11.73
N ARG A 60 -6.70 9.21 11.22
CA ARG A 60 -7.04 10.64 11.27
C ARG A 60 -7.18 11.13 12.70
N TYR A 61 -7.76 10.33 13.60
CA TYR A 61 -7.81 10.65 15.03
C TYR A 61 -6.41 10.89 15.61
N ASN A 62 -5.47 9.97 15.37
CA ASN A 62 -4.08 10.10 15.83
C ASN A 62 -3.38 11.32 15.25
N LEU A 63 -3.57 11.60 13.95
CA LEU A 63 -3.02 12.78 13.30
C LEU A 63 -3.56 14.09 13.88
N ILE A 64 -4.88 14.18 14.13
CA ILE A 64 -5.51 15.34 14.78
C ILE A 64 -4.98 15.50 16.21
N LYS A 65 -4.93 14.40 16.97
CA LYS A 65 -4.41 14.39 18.35
C LYS A 65 -2.95 14.85 18.39
N ARG A 66 -2.11 14.33 17.49
CA ARG A 66 -0.71 14.74 17.32
C ARG A 66 -0.62 16.22 16.96
N ALA A 67 -1.42 16.71 16.02
CA ALA A 67 -1.41 18.12 15.63
C ALA A 67 -1.68 19.04 16.82
N TYR A 68 -2.68 18.74 17.66
CA TYR A 68 -2.87 19.48 18.92
C TYR A 68 -1.69 19.30 19.88
N TRP A 69 -1.22 18.06 20.04
CA TRP A 69 -0.14 17.73 20.94
C TRP A 69 1.12 18.54 20.63
N VAL A 70 1.70 18.42 19.43
CA VAL A 70 2.97 19.06 19.06
C VAL A 70 2.90 20.59 19.02
N ASN A 71 1.69 21.16 18.83
CA ASN A 71 1.45 22.61 18.89
C ASN A 71 1.12 23.12 20.31
N GLY A 72 1.47 22.36 21.35
CA GLY A 72 1.32 22.78 22.75
C GLY A 72 -0.12 22.76 23.29
N GLN A 73 -1.10 22.33 22.50
CA GLN A 73 -2.51 22.22 22.90
C GLN A 73 -2.79 20.85 23.55
N ARG A 74 -1.99 20.50 24.56
CA ARG A 74 -2.01 19.18 25.23
C ARG A 74 -3.39 18.85 25.81
N GLU A 75 -4.04 19.83 26.42
CA GLU A 75 -5.39 19.66 26.98
C GLU A 75 -6.39 19.21 25.90
N LYS A 76 -6.41 19.90 24.74
CA LYS A 76 -7.28 19.52 23.62
C LYS A 76 -6.97 18.14 23.06
N ALA A 77 -5.68 17.78 23.00
CA ALA A 77 -5.27 16.44 22.56
C ALA A 77 -5.76 15.36 23.54
N MET A 78 -5.71 15.61 24.85
CA MET A 78 -6.15 14.68 25.87
C MET A 78 -7.67 14.54 25.96
N THR A 79 -8.41 15.62 25.67
CA THR A 79 -9.88 15.62 25.69
C THR A 79 -10.50 15.33 24.33
N LEU A 80 -9.71 14.94 23.32
CA LEU A 80 -10.21 14.68 21.97
C LEU A 80 -11.14 13.45 21.99
N PRO A 81 -12.45 13.61 21.70
CA PRO A 81 -13.39 12.49 21.76
C PRO A 81 -13.11 11.48 20.64
N CYS A 82 -13.16 10.19 21.00
CA CYS A 82 -13.12 9.09 20.07
C CYS A 82 -14.48 8.36 20.16
N PRO A 83 -15.31 8.38 19.09
CA PRO A 83 -16.65 7.79 19.10
C PRO A 83 -16.62 6.25 18.95
N VAL A 84 -15.46 5.69 18.62
CA VAL A 84 -15.24 4.25 18.48
C VAL A 84 -14.40 3.73 19.64
N GLU A 85 -14.58 2.45 19.97
CA GLU A 85 -13.70 1.77 20.92
C GLU A 85 -12.31 1.59 20.29
N LYS A 86 -11.30 2.11 20.99
CA LYS A 86 -9.91 2.00 20.53
C LYS A 86 -9.39 0.60 20.84
N PRO A 87 -8.84 -0.13 19.86
CA PRO A 87 -8.18 -1.39 20.15
C PRO A 87 -6.97 -1.16 21.05
N LEU A 88 -6.67 -2.12 21.91
CA LEU A 88 -5.41 -2.14 22.65
C LEU A 88 -4.34 -2.77 21.77
N GLY A 89 -3.21 -2.09 21.66
CA GLY A 89 -2.01 -2.61 21.02
C GLY A 89 -0.85 -2.66 22.01
N TYR A 90 0.14 -3.49 21.72
CA TYR A 90 1.38 -3.57 22.47
C TYR A 90 2.52 -3.27 21.50
N ILE A 91 3.41 -2.37 21.90
CA ILE A 91 4.57 -2.03 21.10
C ILE A 91 5.85 -2.25 21.89
N ILE A 92 6.83 -2.88 21.25
CA ILE A 92 8.19 -3.07 21.75
C ILE A 92 9.13 -2.29 20.83
N LEU A 93 9.91 -1.38 21.41
CA LEU A 93 10.89 -0.58 20.69
C LEU A 93 12.27 -1.21 20.84
N PHE A 94 12.99 -1.38 19.74
CA PHE A 94 14.33 -1.97 19.71
C PHE A 94 15.36 -0.95 19.26
N SER A 95 16.51 -0.89 19.94
CA SER A 95 17.67 -0.18 19.42
C SER A 95 18.24 -0.89 18.20
N ASP A 96 19.11 -0.20 17.47
CA ASP A 96 19.82 -0.76 16.31
C ASP A 96 20.64 -2.01 16.69
N ASN A 97 21.06 -2.12 17.95
CA ASN A 97 21.79 -3.28 18.47
C ASN A 97 20.86 -4.41 18.97
N GLY A 98 19.55 -4.32 18.70
CA GLY A 98 18.54 -5.31 19.09
C GLY A 98 18.11 -5.23 20.57
N ALA A 99 18.62 -4.28 21.35
CA ALA A 99 18.25 -4.14 22.76
C ALA A 99 16.83 -3.56 22.89
N VAL A 100 16.06 -4.06 23.86
CA VAL A 100 14.72 -3.53 24.12
C VAL A 100 14.82 -2.19 24.85
N ILE A 101 14.35 -1.12 24.19
CA ILE A 101 14.36 0.25 24.71
C ILE A 101 13.08 0.56 25.49
N GLY A 102 11.93 0.05 25.04
CA GLY A 102 10.65 0.37 25.64
C GLY A 102 9.59 -0.68 25.34
N ARG A 103 8.64 -0.81 26.25
CA ARG A 103 7.42 -1.60 26.09
C ARG A 103 6.24 -0.72 26.50
N HIS A 104 5.28 -0.55 25.62
CA HIS A 104 4.15 0.35 25.84
C HIS A 104 2.85 -0.30 25.41
N VAL A 105 1.77 0.01 26.14
CA VAL A 105 0.41 -0.26 25.70
C VAL A 105 -0.06 0.93 24.89
N VAL A 106 -0.37 0.69 23.62
CA VAL A 106 -0.84 1.66 22.65
C VAL A 106 -2.34 1.89 22.85
N ASP A 107 -2.72 3.16 22.89
CA ASP A 107 -4.10 3.62 22.92
C ASP A 107 -4.61 3.78 21.48
N GLY A 108 -5.12 2.70 20.89
CA GLY A 108 -5.62 2.66 19.52
C GLY A 108 -4.59 2.16 18.53
N LYS A 109 -4.10 3.05 17.66
CA LYS A 109 -3.29 2.71 16.48
C LYS A 109 -1.87 3.28 16.58
N VAL A 110 -0.90 2.63 15.94
CA VAL A 110 0.42 3.19 15.64
C VAL A 110 0.36 3.82 14.25
N THR A 111 0.83 5.06 14.12
CA THR A 111 0.68 5.87 12.91
C THR A 111 2.04 6.28 12.35
N SER A 112 2.20 6.26 11.03
CA SER A 112 3.41 6.72 10.34
C SER A 112 3.65 8.22 10.60
N LEU A 113 4.91 8.61 10.79
CA LEU A 113 5.30 10.03 10.84
C LEU A 113 5.09 10.74 9.49
N ASN A 114 5.02 9.97 8.40
CA ASN A 114 4.78 10.46 7.05
C ASN A 114 3.29 10.42 6.65
N SER A 115 2.38 10.17 7.61
CA SER A 115 0.94 10.30 7.39
C SER A 115 0.49 11.76 7.61
N TYR A 116 -0.45 12.24 6.78
CA TYR A 116 -0.96 13.60 6.78
C TYR A 116 -2.49 13.65 6.70
N LEU A 117 -3.09 14.73 7.22
CA LEU A 117 -4.54 14.96 7.16
C LEU A 117 -5.03 15.47 5.80
N SER A 118 -4.11 16.06 5.03
CA SER A 118 -4.30 16.69 3.74
C SER A 118 -3.12 16.33 2.83
N PRO A 119 -3.30 16.30 1.50
CA PRO A 119 -2.19 16.07 0.59
C PRO A 119 -1.16 17.20 0.68
N ASP A 120 0.11 16.88 0.41
CA ASP A 120 1.25 17.81 0.48
C ASP A 120 1.28 18.81 -0.70
N SER A 121 0.39 18.65 -1.69
CA SER A 121 0.20 19.61 -2.76
C SER A 121 -1.27 19.77 -3.15
N GLU A 122 -1.72 21.03 -3.25
CA GLU A 122 -3.01 21.41 -3.85
C GLU A 122 -2.97 21.40 -5.40
N TYR A 123 -1.79 21.42 -6.03
CA TYR A 123 -1.62 21.52 -7.49
C TYR A 123 -0.25 20.98 -7.93
N TYR A 124 -0.12 19.93 -8.76
CA TYR A 124 1.06 19.74 -9.64
C TYR A 124 0.79 18.87 -10.89
N GLU A 125 1.70 18.98 -11.87
CA GLU A 125 1.69 18.62 -13.30
C GLU A 125 0.78 19.44 -14.24
N ILE A 126 1.39 20.43 -14.91
CA ILE A 126 0.94 20.91 -16.22
C ILE A 126 1.71 20.12 -17.27
N SER A 127 1.12 19.04 -17.77
CA SER A 127 1.56 18.37 -18.98
C SER A 127 0.71 18.92 -20.15
N SER A 128 1.08 20.10 -20.64
CA SER A 128 0.43 20.80 -21.77
C SER A 128 -1.06 21.19 -21.58
N GLU A 129 -1.60 21.92 -22.55
CA GLU A 129 -2.86 22.68 -22.50
C GLU A 129 -4.15 21.83 -22.32
N TYR A 130 -4.05 20.48 -22.30
CA TYR A 130 -5.21 19.58 -22.37
C TYR A 130 -5.31 18.46 -21.34
N THR A 131 -4.40 18.33 -20.36
CA THR A 131 -4.51 17.25 -19.35
C THR A 131 -4.11 17.72 -17.95
N ARG A 132 -5.08 17.80 -17.03
CA ARG A 132 -4.85 17.98 -15.59
C ARG A 132 -5.10 16.64 -14.90
N TYR A 133 -4.09 15.97 -14.37
CA TYR A 133 -4.32 14.92 -13.36
C TYR A 133 -3.21 14.89 -12.32
N ASN A 134 -3.56 15.32 -11.12
CA ASN A 134 -3.06 14.68 -9.90
C ASN A 134 -4.25 14.55 -8.96
N GLY A 135 -4.96 13.43 -9.10
CA GLY A 135 -6.02 13.04 -8.19
C GLY A 135 -5.39 12.25 -7.05
N TRP A 136 -4.89 12.94 -6.03
CA TRP A 136 -4.44 12.29 -4.81
C TRP A 136 -5.65 11.65 -4.13
N LEU A 137 -5.77 10.34 -4.25
CA LEU A 137 -6.73 9.57 -3.49
C LEU A 137 -6.13 9.35 -2.10
N ALA A 138 -6.88 9.73 -1.06
CA ALA A 138 -6.52 9.33 0.29
C ALA A 138 -6.58 7.80 0.41
N ASP A 139 -5.87 7.23 1.37
CA ASP A 139 -6.04 5.82 1.71
C ASP A 139 -7.48 5.56 2.20
N VAL A 140 -7.85 4.29 2.38
CA VAL A 140 -9.16 3.85 2.85
C VAL A 140 -9.52 4.49 4.20
N ASP A 141 -8.53 4.83 5.02
CA ASP A 141 -8.70 5.52 6.29
C ASP A 141 -8.73 7.06 6.19
N GLY A 142 -8.72 7.60 4.97
CA GLY A 142 -8.83 9.01 4.65
C GLY A 142 -7.57 9.82 4.99
N SER A 143 -6.44 9.18 5.26
CA SER A 143 -5.14 9.84 5.41
C SER A 143 -4.37 9.90 4.09
N TYR A 144 -3.35 10.76 4.04
CA TYR A 144 -2.43 10.89 2.91
C TYR A 144 -1.02 10.55 3.35
N GLY A 145 -0.14 10.23 2.40
CA GLY A 145 1.26 9.95 2.66
C GLY A 145 1.63 8.52 2.35
N GLU A 146 2.85 8.14 2.74
CA GLU A 146 3.41 6.82 2.48
C GLU A 146 3.81 6.15 3.80
N ASN A 147 3.86 4.81 3.76
CA ASN A 147 4.23 4.01 4.92
C ASN A 147 5.74 4.07 5.19
N ASP A 148 6.03 4.45 6.44
CA ASP A 148 7.24 4.25 7.25
C ASP A 148 8.58 4.89 6.83
N SER A 149 8.99 5.90 7.61
CA SER A 149 10.39 6.19 7.96
C SER A 149 10.52 6.50 9.46
N GLY A 150 9.59 5.95 10.26
CA GLY A 150 9.36 6.24 11.66
C GLY A 150 7.86 6.38 11.99
N ILE A 151 7.52 6.16 13.25
CA ILE A 151 6.16 6.06 13.77
C ILE A 151 5.93 7.01 14.95
N PHE A 152 4.66 7.27 15.24
CA PHE A 152 4.24 7.81 16.52
C PHE A 152 3.01 7.08 17.05
N PHE A 153 2.83 7.15 18.37
CA PHE A 153 1.67 6.58 19.04
C PHE A 153 1.41 7.27 20.38
N PHE A 154 0.20 7.07 20.89
CA PHE A 154 -0.18 7.46 22.24
C PHE A 154 -0.32 6.22 23.12
N THR A 155 0.01 6.33 24.40
CA THR A 155 -0.24 5.26 25.38
C THR A 155 -1.58 5.46 26.08
N THR A 156 -2.07 4.40 26.73
CA THR A 156 -3.29 4.46 27.56
C THR A 156 -3.20 5.45 28.71
N ASP A 157 -1.97 5.79 29.13
CA ASP A 157 -1.69 6.81 30.16
C ASP A 157 -1.67 8.24 29.60
N GLY A 158 -1.86 8.41 28.28
CA GLY A 158 -1.84 9.70 27.62
C GLY A 158 -0.45 10.20 27.21
N ASN A 159 0.58 9.36 27.30
CA ASN A 159 1.92 9.73 26.86
C ASN A 159 2.05 9.63 25.35
N TYR A 160 2.94 10.43 24.78
CA TYR A 160 3.21 10.49 23.34
C TYR A 160 4.63 10.03 23.07
N TYR A 161 4.79 9.18 22.05
CA TYR A 161 6.06 8.65 21.61
C TYR A 161 6.23 8.84 20.11
N GLU A 162 7.44 9.21 19.70
CA GLU A 162 7.92 9.09 18.32
C GLU A 162 9.10 8.10 18.31
N TRP A 163 9.18 7.27 17.28
CA TRP A 163 10.24 6.28 17.15
C TRP A 163 10.63 6.08 15.70
N THR A 164 11.92 6.11 15.40
CA THR A 164 12.45 5.94 14.03
C THR A 164 13.24 4.64 13.85
N GLY A 165 13.35 3.82 14.89
CA GLY A 165 14.06 2.55 14.85
C GLY A 165 13.13 1.36 14.62
N THR A 166 13.68 0.15 14.77
CA THR A 166 12.91 -1.10 14.69
C THR A 166 11.90 -1.19 15.84
N TYR A 167 10.71 -1.69 15.53
CA TYR A 167 9.68 -1.97 16.53
C TYR A 167 8.91 -3.25 16.18
N LEU A 168 8.28 -3.84 17.20
CA LEU A 168 7.28 -4.88 17.05
C LEU A 168 5.96 -4.34 17.60
N TYR A 169 4.91 -4.39 16.78
CA TYR A 169 3.55 -4.09 17.20
C TYR A 169 2.68 -5.35 17.17
N THR A 170 1.94 -5.60 18.24
CA THR A 170 1.06 -6.76 18.39
C THR A 170 -0.25 -6.39 19.07
N ASP A 171 -1.32 -7.13 18.78
CA ASP A 171 -2.61 -7.05 19.47
C ASP A 171 -2.62 -7.84 20.80
N VAL A 172 -1.66 -8.74 20.97
CA VAL A 172 -1.45 -9.52 22.20
C VAL A 172 -0.17 -9.09 22.92
N PRO A 173 -0.12 -9.18 24.27
CA PRO A 173 1.11 -8.86 25.00
C PRO A 173 2.19 -9.89 24.70
N VAL A 174 3.36 -9.42 24.29
CA VAL A 174 4.53 -10.27 24.01
C VAL A 174 5.67 -9.94 24.96
N GLN A 175 6.29 -10.97 25.51
CA GLN A 175 7.56 -10.87 26.22
C GLN A 175 8.69 -11.24 25.26
N VAL A 176 9.65 -10.35 25.11
CA VAL A 176 10.89 -10.58 24.36
C VAL A 176 12.02 -10.58 25.37
N ASP A 177 12.53 -11.76 25.69
CA ASP A 177 13.65 -11.97 26.62
C ASP A 177 14.96 -12.03 25.83
N ASN A 178 15.82 -11.02 26.05
CA ASN A 178 17.19 -10.85 25.54
C ASN A 178 17.45 -11.07 24.02
N PRO A 179 18.08 -10.13 23.30
CA PRO A 179 18.71 -10.42 22.01
C PRO A 179 20.00 -11.22 22.26
N ILE A 180 19.90 -12.54 22.48
CA ILE A 180 21.06 -13.30 22.93
C ILE A 180 22.05 -13.52 21.78
N VAL A 181 23.29 -13.04 21.96
CA VAL A 181 24.47 -13.45 21.17
C VAL A 181 25.34 -14.32 22.07
N TYR A 182 25.47 -15.61 21.74
CA TYR A 182 26.46 -16.50 22.36
C TYR A 182 27.71 -16.51 21.48
N VAL A 183 28.85 -16.05 22.02
CA VAL A 183 30.17 -16.29 21.42
C VAL A 183 30.93 -17.20 22.38
N GLU A 184 31.07 -18.48 22.01
CA GLU A 184 32.02 -19.39 22.65
C GLU A 184 33.36 -19.28 21.92
N GLU A 185 34.38 -18.72 22.57
CA GLU A 185 35.76 -18.90 22.11
C GLU A 185 36.19 -20.33 22.45
N LYS A 186 36.48 -21.15 21.43
CA LYS A 186 37.18 -22.42 21.65
C LYS A 186 38.57 -22.09 22.20
N GLY A 187 38.77 -22.30 23.50
CA GLY A 187 40.09 -22.34 24.10
C GLY A 187 40.94 -23.39 23.40
N ASN A 188 42.15 -23.01 22.99
CA ASN A 188 43.14 -23.93 22.47
C ASN A 188 43.54 -24.91 23.59
N GLU A 189 43.24 -26.19 23.43
CA GLU A 189 43.93 -27.29 24.12
C GLU A 189 45.19 -27.69 23.33
#